data_AF-A0A135ZZ66-F1
#
_entry.id   AF-A0A135ZZ66-F1
#
_cell.length_a   1.000
_cell.length_b   1.000
_cell.length_c   1.000
_cell.angle_alpha   90.00
_cell.angle_beta   90.00
_cell.angle_gamma   90.00
#
_symmetry.space_group_name_H-M   'P 1'
#
loop_
_entity.id
_entity.type
_entity.pdbx_description
1 polymer ?
#
loop_
_entity_poly.entity_id
_entity_poly.type
_entity_poly.pdbx_seq_one_letter_code
_entity_poly.pdbx_strand_id
1 'polypeptide(L)'
;MIIAHNKPIIPTSTRCALFVGILGRYKSQKNGVTYLVSLLILVLSACVNKPIIQEAVLCFESEEKAEAMGMRIFSDNFTERTRYWLDGSSEPIKGLGISWRVSDPTFFCKAGLYPIVVTYEPKDEPEFEPSLVLSKGVLSAKLLIKKYRDL
;
A
#
# COMPACT_ATOMS: atom_id res chain seq x y z
N MET A 1 4.22 5.54 -14.74
CA MET A 1 4.11 6.63 -13.76
C MET A 1 4.68 6.09 -12.47
N ILE A 2 5.88 6.56 -12.10
CA ILE A 2 6.61 6.13 -10.92
C ILE A 2 6.11 6.99 -9.77
N ILE A 3 5.47 6.38 -8.77
CA ILE A 3 4.79 7.13 -7.72
C ILE A 3 5.73 7.27 -6.53
N ALA A 4 6.42 8.41 -6.44
CA ALA A 4 6.81 8.94 -5.14
C ALA A 4 5.52 9.41 -4.46
N HIS A 5 4.96 8.60 -3.56
CA HIS A 5 3.75 8.98 -2.84
C HIS A 5 4.06 10.14 -1.89
N ASN A 6 3.78 11.37 -2.35
CA ASN A 6 3.76 12.58 -1.53
C ASN A 6 2.36 12.82 -0.91
N LYS A 7 1.47 11.81 -0.94
CA LYS A 7 0.18 11.87 -0.25
C LYS A 7 0.28 11.13 1.08
N PRO A 8 -0.26 11.68 2.18
CA PRO A 8 -0.44 10.92 3.40
C PRO A 8 -1.21 9.65 3.06
N ILE A 9 -0.56 8.50 3.23
CA ILE A 9 -1.18 7.19 3.05
C ILE A 9 -2.03 6.99 4.30
N ILE A 10 -3.23 7.56 4.26
CA ILE A 10 -4.28 7.24 5.23
C ILE A 10 -4.45 5.72 5.13
N PRO A 11 -4.32 4.95 6.22
CA PRO A 11 -4.72 3.57 6.21
C PRO A 11 -6.24 3.57 5.98
N THR A 12 -6.66 3.41 4.73
CA THR A 12 -8.05 3.16 4.39
C THR A 12 -8.34 1.74 4.85
N SER A 13 -8.55 1.61 6.15
CA SER A 13 -9.44 0.62 6.74
C SER A 13 -10.83 0.92 6.16
N THR A 14 -11.08 0.51 4.93
CA THR A 14 -12.43 0.48 4.36
C THR A 14 -13.13 -0.69 5.02
N ARG A 15 -13.60 -0.44 6.25
CA ARG A 15 -14.58 -1.29 6.91
C ARG A 15 -15.83 -1.25 6.04
N CYS A 16 -16.03 -2.27 5.21
CA CYS A 16 -17.37 -2.64 4.75
C CYS A 16 -18.11 -3.26 5.93
N ALA A 17 -18.43 -2.45 6.95
CA ALA A 17 -19.30 -2.84 8.05
C ALA A 17 -20.75 -2.65 7.59
N LEU A 18 -21.31 -3.65 6.91
CA LEU A 18 -22.75 -3.77 6.79
C LEU A 18 -23.29 -4.38 8.10
N PHE A 19 -23.56 -3.52 9.08
CA PHE A 19 -24.51 -3.84 10.14
C PHE A 19 -25.91 -3.81 9.52
N VAL A 20 -26.39 -4.95 9.00
CA VAL A 20 -27.81 -5.12 8.68
C VAL A 20 -28.55 -5.43 9.98
N GLY A 21 -28.73 -4.42 10.82
CA GLY A 21 -29.68 -4.45 11.92
C GLY A 21 -31.01 -3.88 11.45
N ILE A 22 -31.89 -4.70 10.85
CA ILE A 22 -33.30 -4.33 10.69
C ILE A 22 -34.18 -5.55 10.98
N LEU A 23 -34.43 -5.80 12.28
CA LEU A 23 -35.72 -6.34 12.71
C LEU A 23 -36.75 -5.22 12.58
N GLY A 24 -37.44 -5.18 11.46
CA GLY A 24 -38.52 -4.23 11.21
C GLY A 24 -39.60 -4.89 10.36
N ARG A 25 -40.59 -5.48 11.02
CA ARG A 25 -41.81 -5.99 10.37
C ARG A 25 -42.43 -4.86 9.52
N TYR A 26 -42.37 -4.95 8.20
CA TYR A 26 -43.22 -4.14 7.32
C TYR A 26 -44.14 -5.06 6.51
N LYS A 27 -45.40 -5.08 6.95
CA LYS A 27 -46.49 -5.86 6.40
C LYS A 27 -47.02 -5.15 5.16
N SER A 28 -47.02 -5.87 4.05
CA SER A 28 -47.91 -5.70 2.89
C SER A 28 -47.73 -4.47 1.98
N GLN A 29 -47.60 -4.77 0.68
CA GLN A 29 -48.38 -4.24 -0.45
C GLN A 29 -47.60 -3.53 -1.58
N LYS A 30 -47.77 -4.12 -2.79
CA LYS A 30 -47.50 -3.66 -4.17
C LYS A 30 -46.17 -4.10 -4.81
N ASN A 31 -46.29 -5.21 -5.53
CA ASN A 31 -45.32 -5.89 -6.37
C ASN A 31 -44.86 -5.01 -7.54
N GLY A 32 -43.66 -4.45 -7.46
CA GLY A 32 -43.00 -3.79 -8.59
C GLY A 32 -41.79 -2.95 -8.20
N VAL A 33 -41.84 -2.27 -7.06
CA VAL A 33 -40.80 -1.31 -6.63
C VAL A 33 -39.68 -1.99 -5.80
N THR A 34 -39.99 -3.10 -5.13
CA THR A 34 -39.07 -3.79 -4.22
C THR A 34 -37.88 -4.44 -4.93
N TYR A 35 -38.04 -4.86 -6.19
CA TYR A 35 -36.96 -5.50 -6.97
C TYR A 35 -35.90 -4.49 -7.44
N LEU A 36 -36.30 -3.25 -7.73
CA LEU A 36 -35.39 -2.21 -8.21
C LEU A 36 -34.40 -1.75 -7.12
N VAL A 37 -34.87 -1.68 -5.86
CA VAL A 37 -34.02 -1.30 -4.72
C VAL A 37 -33.02 -2.42 -4.38
N SER A 38 -33.44 -3.69 -4.46
CA SER A 38 -32.56 -4.82 -4.19
C SER A 38 -31.47 -5.01 -5.26
N LEU A 39 -31.75 -4.66 -6.52
CA LEU A 39 -30.76 -4.70 -7.60
C LEU A 39 -29.72 -3.57 -7.47
N LEU A 40 -30.13 -2.39 -7.00
CA LEU A 40 -29.23 -1.25 -6.78
C LEU A 40 -28.21 -1.51 -5.66
N ILE A 41 -28.61 -2.25 -4.61
CA ILE A 41 -27.72 -2.62 -3.48
C ILE A 41 -26.67 -3.66 -3.90
N LEU A 42 -26.99 -4.53 -4.87
CA LEU A 42 -26.05 -5.52 -5.44
C LEU A 42 -25.02 -4.88 -6.38
N VAL A 43 -25.33 -3.75 -7.03
CA VAL A 43 -24.39 -3.04 -7.91
C VAL A 43 -23.36 -2.23 -7.11
N LEU A 44 -23.66 -1.84 -5.87
CA LEU A 44 -22.78 -1.07 -5.00
C LEU A 44 -21.79 -1.91 -4.17
N SER A 45 -21.86 -3.24 -4.20
CA SER A 45 -21.01 -4.12 -3.39
C SER A 45 -19.68 -4.54 -4.06
N ALA A 46 -19.39 -4.08 -5.27
CA ALA A 46 -18.19 -4.45 -6.02
C ALA A 46 -17.12 -3.35 -6.05
N CYS A 47 -16.79 -2.74 -4.90
CA CYS A 47 -15.51 -2.05 -4.74
C CYS A 47 -14.52 -3.02 -4.07
N VAL A 48 -13.96 -3.95 -4.85
CA VAL A 48 -12.75 -4.66 -4.44
C VAL A 48 -11.57 -3.74 -4.72
N ASN A 49 -11.33 -2.77 -3.83
CA ASN A 49 -10.04 -2.08 -3.83
C ASN A 49 -9.00 -3.09 -3.37
N LYS A 50 -8.07 -3.45 -4.27
CA LYS A 50 -6.92 -4.28 -3.88
C LYS A 50 -6.14 -3.55 -2.79
N PRO A 51 -5.79 -4.22 -1.67
CA PRO A 51 -5.08 -3.57 -0.60
C PRO A 51 -3.67 -3.20 -1.07
N ILE A 52 -3.27 -1.95 -0.83
CA ILE A 52 -1.86 -1.55 -0.86
C ILE A 52 -1.17 -2.33 0.25
N ILE A 53 -0.11 -3.05 -0.11
CA ILE A 53 0.70 -3.77 0.88
C ILE A 53 1.96 -2.96 1.19
N GLN A 54 2.34 -2.93 2.46
CA GLN A 54 3.38 -2.03 2.94
C GLN A 54 4.15 -2.63 4.10
N GLU A 55 5.45 -2.39 4.16
CA GLU A 55 6.32 -2.86 5.24
C GLU A 55 7.41 -1.82 5.56
N ALA A 56 7.62 -1.57 6.85
CA ALA A 56 8.69 -0.70 7.31
C ALA A 56 10.04 -1.42 7.22
N VAL A 57 11.00 -0.73 6.61
CA VAL A 57 12.35 -1.24 6.43
C VAL A 57 13.22 -0.90 7.63
N LEU A 58 13.12 0.35 8.08
CA LEU A 58 13.98 0.92 9.09
C LEU A 58 13.38 2.22 9.63
N CYS A 59 13.59 2.48 10.92
CA CYS A 59 13.21 3.70 11.61
C CYS A 59 14.43 4.63 11.78
N PHE A 60 14.22 5.93 11.57
CA PHE A 60 15.21 6.99 11.71
C PHE A 60 14.83 7.93 12.85
N GLU A 61 15.82 8.64 13.39
CA GLU A 61 15.66 9.57 14.50
C GLU A 61 14.95 10.88 14.12
N SER A 62 14.90 11.23 12.83
CA SER A 62 14.20 12.42 12.34
C SER A 62 13.59 12.16 10.97
N GLU A 63 12.57 12.96 10.64
CA GLU A 63 11.91 12.91 9.33
C GLU A 63 12.89 13.26 8.21
N GLU A 64 13.76 14.25 8.41
CA GLU A 64 14.75 14.67 7.41
C GLU A 64 15.77 13.57 7.11
N LYS A 65 16.17 12.79 8.13
CA LYS A 65 17.06 11.63 7.91
C LYS A 65 16.36 10.53 7.12
N ALA A 66 15.08 10.24 7.44
CA ALA A 66 14.28 9.28 6.69
C ALA A 66 14.08 9.74 5.24
N GLU A 67 13.81 11.02 5.03
CA GLU A 67 13.65 11.65 3.71
C GLU A 67 14.94 11.62 2.90
N ALA A 68 16.06 12.08 3.46
CA ALA A 68 17.34 12.08 2.76
C ALA A 68 17.74 10.66 2.34
N MET A 69 17.58 9.68 3.23
CA MET A 69 17.87 8.28 2.91
C MET A 69 16.86 7.71 1.91
N GLY A 70 15.56 7.98 2.06
CA GLY A 70 14.48 7.55 1.18
C GLY A 70 14.66 8.05 -0.26
N MET A 71 14.98 9.34 -0.42
CA MET A 71 15.31 9.92 -1.72
C MET A 71 16.56 9.30 -2.33
N ARG A 72 17.59 9.05 -1.51
CA ARG A 72 18.85 8.46 -1.98
C ARG A 72 18.66 7.03 -2.49
N ILE A 73 17.94 6.19 -1.75
CA ILE A 73 17.67 4.81 -2.20
C ILE A 73 16.75 4.78 -3.41
N PHE A 74 15.73 5.65 -3.47
CA PHE A 74 14.84 5.75 -4.62
C PHE A 74 15.57 6.18 -5.89
N SER A 75 16.44 7.19 -5.78
CA SER A 75 17.27 7.68 -6.89
C SER A 75 18.32 6.67 -7.36
N ASP A 76 18.62 5.64 -6.57
CA ASP A 76 19.55 4.57 -6.92
C ASP A 76 18.84 3.36 -7.56
N ASN A 77 17.85 3.61 -8.42
CA ASN A 77 17.11 2.61 -9.19
C ASN A 77 16.53 1.48 -8.33
N PHE A 78 15.90 1.85 -7.21
CA PHE A 78 15.33 0.91 -6.26
C PHE A 78 14.39 -0.12 -6.91
N THR A 79 13.52 0.34 -7.80
CA THR A 79 12.49 -0.51 -8.43
C THR A 79 13.07 -1.52 -9.40
N GLU A 80 14.07 -1.11 -10.17
CA GLU A 80 14.80 -1.92 -11.16
C GLU A 80 15.66 -2.95 -10.44
N ARG A 81 16.38 -2.53 -9.39
CA ARG A 81 17.15 -3.45 -8.54
C ARG A 81 16.24 -4.48 -7.86
N THR A 82 15.03 -4.07 -7.46
CA THR A 82 14.05 -5.01 -6.91
C THR A 82 13.63 -6.04 -7.94
N ARG A 83 13.38 -5.62 -9.19
CA ARG A 83 13.04 -6.52 -10.29
C ARG A 83 14.16 -7.50 -10.62
N TYR A 84 15.41 -7.04 -10.58
CA TYR A 84 16.57 -7.89 -10.80
C TYR A 84 16.59 -9.11 -9.85
N TRP A 85 16.11 -8.96 -8.61
CA TRP A 85 15.99 -10.09 -7.67
C TRP A 85 14.84 -11.06 -7.96
N LEU A 86 13.88 -10.67 -8.79
CA LEU A 86 12.73 -11.48 -9.19
C LEU A 86 13.01 -12.28 -10.45
N ASP A 87 13.50 -11.62 -11.50
CA ASP A 87 13.64 -12.22 -12.84
C ASP A 87 14.98 -11.91 -13.53
N GLY A 88 15.89 -11.16 -12.88
CA GLY A 88 17.19 -10.78 -13.45
C GLY A 88 17.15 -9.64 -14.47
N SER A 89 15.99 -9.04 -14.74
CA SER A 89 15.85 -7.90 -15.65
C SER A 89 16.01 -6.56 -14.92
N SER A 90 16.08 -5.47 -15.69
CA SER A 90 16.31 -4.10 -15.18
C SER A 90 15.14 -3.16 -15.42
N GLU A 91 13.96 -3.66 -15.72
CA GLU A 91 12.77 -2.82 -15.85
C GLU A 91 12.23 -2.40 -14.48
N PRO A 92 11.62 -1.22 -14.33
CA PRO A 92 11.00 -0.84 -13.06
C PRO A 92 9.70 -1.61 -12.82
N ILE A 93 9.51 -2.12 -11.60
CA ILE A 93 8.23 -2.72 -11.19
C ILE A 93 7.18 -1.61 -11.01
N LYS A 94 6.11 -1.67 -11.79
CA LYS A 94 4.98 -0.72 -11.68
C LYS A 94 4.23 -0.97 -10.37
N GLY A 95 3.94 0.10 -9.62
CA GLY A 95 3.23 0.04 -8.34
C GLY A 95 4.14 -0.20 -7.13
N LEU A 96 5.42 -0.53 -7.34
CA LEU A 96 6.41 -0.60 -6.26
C LEU A 96 6.98 0.80 -5.99
N GLY A 97 7.12 1.15 -4.72
CA GLY A 97 7.65 2.44 -4.30
C GLY A 97 8.19 2.42 -2.87
N ILE A 98 8.67 3.60 -2.45
CA ILE A 98 9.16 3.87 -1.10
C ILE A 98 8.50 5.16 -0.61
N SER A 99 8.13 5.18 0.66
CA SER A 99 7.61 6.36 1.36
C SER A 99 8.36 6.60 2.67
N TRP A 100 8.57 7.87 3.02
CA TRP A 100 9.19 8.32 4.26
C TRP A 100 8.33 9.35 5.01
N ARG A 101 7.27 9.88 4.37
CA ARG A 101 6.27 10.76 4.97
C ARG A 101 4.96 10.02 5.16
N VAL A 102 4.94 9.12 6.13
CA VAL A 102 3.71 8.40 6.52
C VAL A 102 2.90 9.24 7.51
N SER A 103 1.58 9.23 7.36
CA SER A 103 0.67 10.03 8.20
C SER A 103 0.67 9.60 9.66
N ASP A 104 0.91 8.31 9.91
CA ASP A 104 1.07 7.76 11.25
C ASP A 104 2.36 6.94 11.34
N PRO A 105 3.50 7.58 11.68
CA PRO A 105 4.77 6.89 11.89
C PRO A 105 4.71 5.84 12.99
N THR A 106 3.80 6.00 13.97
CA THR A 106 3.71 5.13 15.14
C THR A 106 3.11 3.76 14.83
N PHE A 107 2.41 3.64 13.70
CA PHE A 107 1.99 2.36 13.15
C PHE A 107 3.18 1.44 12.81
N PHE A 108 4.33 2.02 12.47
CA PHE A 108 5.51 1.30 12.00
C PHE A 108 6.67 1.32 12.98
N CYS A 109 6.85 2.43 13.69
CA CYS A 109 7.99 2.71 14.54
C CYS A 109 7.53 3.11 15.94
N LYS A 110 8.45 3.07 16.92
CA LYS A 110 8.21 3.69 18.22
C LYS A 110 8.00 5.20 18.07
N ALA A 111 7.26 5.80 18.99
CA ALA A 111 7.05 7.25 19.01
C ALA A 111 8.38 8.02 18.97
N GLY A 112 8.42 9.10 18.19
CA GLY A 112 9.63 9.90 17.95
C GLY A 112 10.58 9.34 16.89
N LEU A 113 10.25 8.22 16.24
CA LEU A 113 11.01 7.67 15.12
C LEU A 113 10.20 7.70 13.82
N TYR A 114 10.91 7.77 12.70
CA TYR A 114 10.34 7.99 11.37
C TYR A 114 10.70 6.84 10.43
N PRO A 115 9.74 6.08 9.88
CA PRO A 115 10.02 4.92 9.04
C PRO A 115 10.38 5.31 7.60
N ILE A 116 11.20 4.47 6.98
CA ILE A 116 11.15 4.24 5.54
C ILE A 116 10.29 3.00 5.29
N VAL A 117 9.26 3.14 4.46
CA VAL A 117 8.27 2.11 4.15
C VAL A 117 8.37 1.74 2.68
N VAL A 118 8.47 0.45 2.38
CA VAL A 118 8.29 -0.07 1.01
C VAL A 118 6.81 -0.32 0.82
N THR A 119 6.27 0.17 -0.30
CA THR A 119 4.85 0.05 -0.66
C THR A 119 4.72 -0.64 -1.99
N TYR A 120 3.76 -1.56 -2.12
CA TYR A 120 3.39 -2.16 -3.39
C TYR A 120 1.88 -2.08 -3.61
N GLU A 121 1.49 -1.45 -4.70
CA GLU A 121 0.11 -1.39 -5.19
C GLU A 121 -0.02 -2.33 -6.42
N PRO A 122 -0.51 -3.57 -6.23
CA PRO A 122 -0.62 -4.54 -7.32
C PRO A 122 -1.70 -4.14 -8.32
N LYS A 123 -1.45 -4.44 -9.59
CA LYS A 123 -2.46 -4.34 -10.66
C LYS A 123 -3.49 -5.47 -10.59
N ASP A 124 -4.54 -5.39 -11.42
CA ASP A 124 -5.55 -6.45 -11.56
C ASP A 124 -4.94 -7.80 -11.91
N GLU A 125 -3.99 -7.80 -12.83
CA GLU A 125 -3.15 -8.96 -13.17
C GLU A 125 -1.69 -8.59 -12.86
N PRO A 126 -1.21 -8.87 -11.64
CA PRO A 126 0.17 -8.55 -11.28
C PRO A 126 1.12 -9.53 -11.97
N GLU A 127 2.23 -9.00 -12.47
CA GLU A 127 3.28 -9.80 -13.12
C GLU A 127 3.97 -10.78 -12.16
N PHE A 128 4.01 -10.41 -10.88
CA PHE A 128 4.61 -11.19 -9.82
C PHE A 128 3.67 -11.24 -8.62
N GLU A 129 3.79 -12.30 -7.81
CA GLU A 129 3.08 -12.42 -6.54
C GLU A 129 3.35 -11.19 -5.64
N PRO A 130 2.32 -10.48 -5.13
CA PRO A 130 2.52 -9.23 -4.39
C PRO A 130 3.42 -9.38 -3.16
N SER A 131 3.28 -10.47 -2.41
CA SER A 131 4.13 -10.76 -1.25
C SER A 131 5.60 -10.93 -1.64
N LEU A 132 5.86 -11.53 -2.80
CA LEU A 132 7.20 -11.71 -3.33
C LEU A 132 7.80 -10.35 -3.71
N VAL A 133 7.06 -9.51 -4.44
CA VAL A 133 7.49 -8.14 -4.79
C VAL A 133 7.83 -7.34 -3.54
N LEU A 134 6.95 -7.34 -2.53
CA LEU A 134 7.18 -6.62 -1.28
C LEU A 134 8.43 -7.13 -0.56
N SER A 135 8.60 -8.45 -0.44
CA SER A 135 9.77 -9.04 0.23
C SER A 135 11.10 -8.67 -0.45
N LYS A 136 11.14 -8.66 -1.79
CA LYS A 136 12.33 -8.25 -2.55
C LYS A 136 12.55 -6.74 -2.50
N GLY A 137 11.48 -5.95 -2.45
CA GLY A 137 11.55 -4.51 -2.22
C GLY A 137 12.18 -4.19 -0.85
N VAL A 138 11.70 -4.86 0.21
CA VAL A 138 12.28 -4.70 1.56
C VAL A 138 13.76 -5.11 1.57
N LEU A 139 14.13 -6.24 0.96
CA LEU A 139 15.52 -6.67 0.84
C LEU A 139 16.38 -5.61 0.14
N SER A 140 15.93 -5.12 -1.01
CA SER A 140 16.65 -4.12 -1.81
C SER A 140 16.86 -2.82 -1.03
N ALA A 141 15.81 -2.35 -0.35
CA ALA A 141 15.90 -1.17 0.50
C ALA A 141 16.89 -1.37 1.65
N LYS A 142 16.86 -2.52 2.35
CA LYS A 142 17.82 -2.84 3.43
C LYS A 142 19.27 -2.84 2.94
N LEU A 143 19.53 -3.44 1.78
CA LEU A 143 20.87 -3.49 1.20
C LEU A 143 21.38 -2.11 0.81
N LEU A 144 20.54 -1.27 0.19
CA LEU A 144 20.90 0.09 -0.17
C LEU A 144 21.14 0.97 1.06
N ILE A 145 20.27 0.87 2.07
CA ILE A 145 20.43 1.59 3.35
C ILE A 145 21.74 1.19 4.03
N LYS A 146 22.05 -0.11 4.07
CA LYS A 146 23.31 -0.60 4.64
C LYS A 146 24.51 -0.01 3.92
N LYS A 147 24.52 -0.09 2.58
CA LYS A 147 25.56 0.51 1.73
C LYS A 147 25.78 1.99 2.04
N TYR A 148 24.73 2.76 2.32
CA TYR A 148 24.83 4.19 2.59
C TYR A 148 25.13 4.58 4.03
N ARG A 149 24.98 3.66 4.99
CA ARG A 149 25.42 3.86 6.38
C ARG A 149 26.91 3.56 6.56
N ASP A 150 27.44 2.67 5.73
CA ASP A 150 28.85 2.26 5.77
C ASP A 150 29.77 3.23 4.98
N LEU A 151 29.21 4.32 4.43
CA LEU A 151 29.89 5.41 3.71
C LEU A 151 29.85 6.70 4.52
#